data_AF-A0A0J1GV09-F1
#
_entry.id   AF-A0A0J1GV09-F1
#
_cell.length_a   1.000
_cell.length_b   1.000
_cell.length_c   1.000
_cell.angle_alpha   90.00
_cell.angle_beta   90.00
_cell.angle_gamma   90.00
#
_symmetry.space_group_name_H-M   'P 1'
#
loop_
_entity.id
_entity.type
_entity.pdbx_description
1 polymer ?
#
loop_
_entity_poly.entity_id
_entity_poly.type
_entity_poly.pdbx_seq_one_letter_code
_entity_poly.pdbx_strand_id
1 'polypeptide(L)'
;MSKKITNNYIFRKFTCGLSRKETAELCFKTVRTVTRWDEGQEIPPVCRRLMKLYSCRDLEAINENWRGWKIKHGELVTPNGWSLTPDRIVTGNALLEINAEDDRKTKAAIMKAARLLRKVSR
;
A
#
# COMPACT_ATOMS: atom_id res chain seq x y z
N MET A 1 39.20 -6.28 -8.68
CA MET A 1 38.32 -7.48 -8.72
C MET A 1 36.91 -7.04 -9.10
N SER A 2 36.36 -7.58 -10.18
CA SER A 2 34.99 -7.32 -10.63
C SER A 2 34.01 -7.77 -9.54
N LYS A 3 33.20 -6.86 -8.98
CA LYS A 3 32.10 -7.23 -8.07
C LYS A 3 31.10 -8.05 -8.87
N LYS A 4 31.07 -9.37 -8.67
CA LYS A 4 30.08 -10.26 -9.28
C LYS A 4 28.71 -9.86 -8.72
N ILE A 5 27.86 -9.30 -9.58
CA ILE A 5 26.49 -8.95 -9.21
C ILE A 5 25.71 -10.25 -9.01
N THR A 6 25.13 -10.44 -7.84
CA THR A 6 24.32 -11.64 -7.52
C THR A 6 22.84 -11.32 -7.54
N ASN A 7 22.01 -12.35 -7.73
CA ASN A 7 20.56 -12.23 -7.65
C ASN A 7 20.10 -11.70 -6.28
N ASN A 8 20.83 -12.02 -5.20
CA ASN A 8 20.51 -11.54 -3.86
C ASN A 8 20.80 -10.04 -3.70
N TYR A 9 21.93 -9.56 -4.25
CA TYR A 9 22.22 -8.13 -4.29
C TYR A 9 21.13 -7.38 -5.07
N ILE A 10 20.75 -7.89 -6.25
CA ILE A 10 19.70 -7.29 -7.07
C ILE A 10 18.37 -7.26 -6.30
N PHE A 11 18.00 -8.39 -5.71
CA PHE A 11 16.78 -8.52 -4.91
C PHE A 11 16.73 -7.51 -3.76
N ARG A 12 17.75 -7.46 -2.90
CA ARG A 12 17.75 -6.56 -1.75
C ARG A 12 17.76 -5.09 -2.20
N LYS A 13 18.65 -4.72 -3.11
CA LYS A 13 18.91 -3.31 -3.46
C LYS A 13 17.89 -2.73 -4.43
N PHE A 14 17.48 -3.46 -5.46
CA PHE A 14 16.62 -2.93 -6.52
C PHE A 14 15.17 -3.40 -6.40
N THR A 15 14.95 -4.67 -6.04
CA THR A 15 13.58 -5.18 -5.83
C THR A 15 13.00 -4.63 -4.53
N CYS A 16 13.71 -4.80 -3.41
CA CYS A 16 13.25 -4.36 -2.09
C CYS A 16 13.65 -2.93 -1.73
N GLY A 17 14.63 -2.33 -2.42
CA GLY A 17 15.06 -0.96 -2.15
C GLY A 17 15.82 -0.76 -0.83
N LEU A 18 16.23 -1.83 -0.16
CA LEU A 18 16.83 -1.77 1.18
C LEU A 18 18.34 -1.59 1.11
N SER A 19 18.91 -0.85 2.05
CA SER A 19 20.33 -0.88 2.38
C SER A 19 20.70 -2.16 3.17
N ARG A 20 22.00 -2.42 3.32
CA ARG A 20 22.47 -3.55 4.13
C ARG A 20 22.13 -3.39 5.60
N LYS A 21 22.16 -2.15 6.11
CA LYS A 21 21.86 -1.83 7.51
C LYS A 21 20.37 -2.02 7.81
N GLU A 22 19.50 -1.46 6.99
CA GLU A 22 18.04 -1.65 7.12
C GLU A 22 17.66 -3.13 7.01
N THR A 23 18.28 -3.87 6.09
CA THR A 23 18.03 -5.32 5.96
C THR A 23 18.48 -6.10 7.20
N ALA A 24 19.61 -5.70 7.80
CA ALA A 24 20.15 -6.33 9.00
C ALA A 24 19.23 -6.11 10.20
N GLU A 25 18.79 -4.87 10.40
CA GLU A 25 17.80 -4.51 11.43
C GLU A 25 16.47 -5.24 11.21
N LEU A 26 15.92 -5.17 10.00
CA LEU A 26 14.66 -5.83 9.63
C LEU A 26 14.70 -7.35 9.87
N CYS A 27 15.78 -8.01 9.45
CA CYS A 27 15.88 -9.47 9.54
C CYS A 27 16.45 -9.97 10.87
N PHE A 28 16.73 -9.07 11.84
CA PHE A 28 17.42 -9.39 13.09
C PHE A 28 18.74 -10.14 12.85
N LYS A 29 19.56 -9.64 11.92
CA LYS A 29 20.88 -10.19 11.55
C LYS A 29 21.96 -9.12 11.61
N THR A 30 23.22 -9.55 11.42
CA THR A 30 24.35 -8.62 11.30
C THR A 30 24.49 -8.12 9.86
N VAL A 31 25.07 -6.93 9.68
CA VAL A 31 25.44 -6.39 8.35
C VAL A 31 26.39 -7.34 7.61
N ARG A 32 27.24 -8.08 8.34
CA ARG A 32 28.13 -9.10 7.77
C ARG A 32 27.33 -10.25 7.16
N THR A 33 26.30 -10.75 7.83
CA THR A 33 25.39 -11.77 7.29
C THR A 33 24.73 -11.30 6.00
N VAL A 34 24.21 -10.06 5.99
CA VAL A 34 23.60 -9.46 4.79
C VAL A 34 24.60 -9.29 3.64
N THR A 35 25.86 -8.98 3.97
CA THR A 35 26.93 -8.87 2.97
C THR A 35 27.23 -10.23 2.32
N ARG A 36 27.27 -11.31 3.11
CA ARG A 36 27.44 -12.67 2.55
C ARG A 36 26.25 -13.10 1.70
N TRP A 37 25.03 -12.69 2.08
CA TRP A 37 23.84 -12.88 1.23
C TRP A 37 24.01 -12.20 -0.13
N ASP A 38 24.44 -10.93 -0.15
CA ASP A 38 24.75 -10.19 -1.38
C ASP A 38 25.87 -10.87 -2.21
N GLU A 39 26.76 -11.62 -1.58
CA GLU A 39 27.84 -12.37 -2.24
C GLU A 39 27.38 -13.74 -2.78
N GLY A 40 26.12 -14.11 -2.55
CA GLY A 40 25.49 -15.31 -3.11
C GLY A 40 25.10 -16.36 -2.08
N GLN A 41 25.38 -16.16 -0.79
CA GLN A 41 24.88 -17.04 0.27
C GLN A 41 23.35 -17.01 0.28
N GLU A 42 22.71 -18.16 0.48
CA GLU A 42 21.26 -18.27 0.52
C GLU A 42 20.65 -17.36 1.62
N ILE A 43 19.61 -16.62 1.24
CA ILE A 43 18.80 -15.83 2.16
C ILE A 43 17.72 -16.75 2.73
N PRO A 44 17.60 -16.90 4.05
CA PRO A 44 16.52 -17.68 4.66
C PRO A 44 15.15 -17.26 4.12
N PRO A 45 14.24 -18.19 3.77
CA PRO A 45 12.95 -17.87 3.17
C PRO A 45 12.12 -16.86 3.97
N VAL A 46 12.16 -16.95 5.31
CA VAL A 46 11.49 -16.01 6.21
C VAL A 46 12.04 -14.58 6.06
N CYS A 47 13.37 -14.42 6.02
CA CYS A 47 14.00 -13.11 5.80
C CYS A 47 13.68 -12.56 4.41
N ARG A 48 13.65 -13.42 3.38
CA ARG A 48 13.24 -13.03 2.03
C ARG A 48 11.79 -12.56 1.99
N ARG A 49 10.88 -13.25 2.69
CA ARG A 49 9.47 -12.86 2.81
C ARG A 49 9.32 -11.54 3.57
N LEU A 50 10.06 -11.36 4.67
CA LEU A 50 10.04 -10.14 5.48
C LEU A 50 10.55 -8.94 4.69
N MET A 51 11.65 -9.09 3.93
CA MET A 51 12.14 -8.04 3.02
C MET A 51 11.08 -7.65 1.98
N LYS A 52 10.38 -8.62 1.38
CA LYS A 52 9.29 -8.34 0.42
C LYS A 52 8.12 -7.61 1.09
N LEU A 53 7.70 -8.07 2.26
CA LEU A 53 6.61 -7.46 3.01
C LEU A 53 6.95 -6.03 3.40
N TYR A 54 8.13 -5.81 3.99
CA TYR A 54 8.58 -4.47 4.38
C TYR A 54 8.72 -3.53 3.18
N SER A 55 9.20 -4.05 2.05
CA SER A 55 9.35 -3.23 0.86
C SER A 55 8.01 -2.81 0.26
N CYS A 56 6.87 -3.36 0.70
CA CYS A 56 5.48 -2.90 0.48
C CYS A 56 5.18 -2.31 -0.92
N ARG A 57 5.89 -2.76 -1.95
CA ARG A 57 5.75 -2.26 -3.32
C ARG A 57 4.57 -2.92 -4.03
N ASP A 58 3.91 -3.87 -3.38
CA ASP A 58 2.65 -4.47 -3.79
C ASP A 58 1.90 -4.92 -2.54
N LEU A 59 0.73 -4.35 -2.31
CA LEU A 59 -0.09 -4.59 -1.12
C LEU A 59 -1.01 -5.80 -1.28
N GLU A 60 -1.08 -6.43 -2.47
CA GLU A 60 -1.85 -7.65 -2.71
C GLU A 60 -1.48 -8.79 -1.75
N ALA A 61 -0.21 -8.83 -1.33
CA ALA A 61 0.29 -9.84 -0.38
C ALA A 61 -0.38 -9.77 1.01
N ILE A 62 -1.05 -8.66 1.34
CA ILE A 62 -1.79 -8.48 2.59
C ILE A 62 -3.23 -8.98 2.43
N ASN A 63 -3.90 -8.58 1.35
CA ASN A 63 -5.26 -9.00 1.00
C ASN A 63 -5.54 -8.68 -0.49
N GLU A 64 -6.37 -9.49 -1.14
CA GLU A 64 -6.70 -9.36 -2.57
C GLU A 64 -7.36 -8.02 -2.94
N ASN A 65 -8.05 -7.36 -2.01
CA ASN A 65 -8.64 -6.03 -2.22
C ASN A 65 -7.58 -4.95 -2.50
N TRP A 66 -6.32 -5.22 -2.15
CA TRP A 66 -5.19 -4.33 -2.42
C TRP A 66 -4.44 -4.69 -3.71
N ARG A 67 -4.99 -5.55 -4.56
CA ARG A 67 -4.38 -5.89 -5.85
C ARG A 67 -4.07 -4.64 -6.66
N GLY A 68 -2.80 -4.51 -7.07
CA GLY A 68 -2.31 -3.37 -7.85
C GLY A 68 -1.97 -2.12 -7.04
N TRP A 69 -2.29 -2.07 -5.74
CA TRP A 69 -1.91 -0.99 -4.85
C TRP A 69 -0.47 -1.16 -4.35
N LYS A 70 0.26 -0.05 -4.19
CA LYS A 70 1.70 -0.07 -3.89
C LYS A 70 2.06 1.05 -2.92
N ILE A 71 3.04 0.85 -2.04
CA ILE A 71 3.67 1.96 -1.34
C ILE A 71 4.94 2.35 -2.11
N LYS A 72 5.05 3.63 -2.44
CA LYS A 72 6.21 4.19 -3.15
C LYS A 72 6.55 5.55 -2.56
N HIS A 73 7.80 5.73 -2.13
CA HIS A 73 8.30 6.98 -1.52
C HIS A 73 7.44 7.51 -0.35
N GLY A 74 6.87 6.61 0.46
CA GLY A 74 5.99 7.00 1.58
C GLY A 74 4.56 7.33 1.20
N GLU A 75 4.20 7.23 -0.08
CA GLU A 75 2.86 7.48 -0.60
C GLU A 75 2.17 6.17 -1.01
N LEU A 76 0.85 6.15 -0.93
CA LEU A 76 0.03 5.04 -1.40
C LEU A 76 -0.31 5.27 -2.88
N VAL A 77 0.14 4.37 -3.74
CA VAL A 77 -0.09 4.41 -5.18
C VAL A 77 -1.23 3.47 -5.55
N THR A 78 -2.23 4.03 -6.22
CA THR A 78 -3.40 3.29 -6.72
C THR A 78 -3.05 2.41 -7.93
N PRO A 79 -3.89 1.44 -8.31
CA PRO A 79 -3.67 0.61 -9.50
C PRO A 79 -3.55 1.41 -10.81
N ASN A 80 -4.23 2.56 -10.91
CA ASN A 80 -4.12 3.47 -12.06
C ASN A 80 -2.94 4.46 -11.96
N GLY A 81 -2.07 4.32 -10.95
CA GLY A 81 -0.82 5.06 -10.84
C GLY A 81 -0.92 6.43 -10.15
N TRP A 82 -2.05 6.77 -9.53
CA TRP A 82 -2.18 7.99 -8.76
C TRP A 82 -1.47 7.85 -7.41
N SER A 83 -0.76 8.90 -7.03
CA SER A 83 -0.13 8.99 -5.71
C SER A 83 -1.06 9.67 -4.71
N LEU A 84 -1.33 8.97 -3.61
CA LEU A 84 -2.13 9.43 -2.49
C LEU A 84 -1.21 9.68 -1.30
N THR A 85 -1.01 10.96 -1.00
CA THR A 85 -0.41 11.39 0.26
C THR A 85 -1.40 11.19 1.41
N PRO A 86 -0.94 11.13 2.68
CA PRO A 86 -1.83 11.09 3.83
C PRO A 86 -2.93 12.18 3.79
N ASP A 87 -2.56 13.42 3.46
CA ASP A 87 -3.52 14.53 3.37
C ASP A 87 -4.57 14.33 2.27
N ARG A 88 -4.18 13.76 1.12
CA ARG A 88 -5.13 13.44 0.04
C ARG A 88 -6.12 12.35 0.46
N ILE A 89 -5.64 11.35 1.21
CA ILE A 89 -6.49 10.28 1.75
C ILE A 89 -7.52 10.87 2.73
N VAL A 90 -7.06 11.70 3.67
CA VAL A 90 -7.93 12.36 4.66
C VAL A 90 -8.94 13.28 3.97
N THR A 91 -8.49 14.08 3.00
CA THR A 91 -9.37 14.97 2.22
C THR A 91 -10.43 14.19 1.45
N GLY A 92 -10.03 13.11 0.78
CA GLY A 92 -10.96 12.23 0.06
C GLY A 92 -12.02 11.64 1.00
N ASN A 93 -11.61 11.18 2.19
CA ASN A 93 -12.54 10.67 3.19
C ASN A 93 -13.51 11.75 3.69
N ALA A 94 -13.01 12.95 3.99
CA ALA A 94 -13.84 14.07 4.43
C ALA A 94 -14.91 14.46 3.40
N LEU A 95 -14.56 14.49 2.11
CA LEU A 95 -15.51 14.77 1.03
C LEU A 95 -16.61 13.70 0.91
N LEU A 96 -16.26 12.42 1.11
CA LEU A 96 -17.24 11.33 1.11
C LEU A 96 -18.22 11.46 2.28
N GLU A 97 -17.74 11.80 3.47
CA GLU A 97 -18.56 12.03 4.66
C GLU A 97 -19.51 13.22 4.49
N ILE A 98 -19.05 14.33 3.89
CA ILE A 98 -19.88 15.50 3.59
C ILE A 98 -20.98 15.14 2.59
N ASN A 99 -20.64 14.49 1.49
CA ASN A 99 -21.61 14.08 0.48
C ASN A 99 -22.68 13.13 1.06
N ALA A 100 -22.31 12.25 1.99
CA ALA A 100 -23.26 11.37 2.66
C ALA A 100 -24.36 12.14 3.42
N GLU A 101 -24.03 13.31 3.99
CA GLU A 101 -24.99 14.15 4.70
C GLU A 101 -25.97 14.84 3.75
N ASP A 102 -25.49 15.38 2.63
CA ASP A 102 -26.35 16.02 1.63
C ASP A 102 -27.24 15.01 0.91
N ASP A 103 -26.74 13.79 0.66
CA ASP A 103 -27.52 12.66 0.16
C ASP A 103 -28.66 12.30 1.12
N ARG A 104 -28.41 12.29 2.44
CA ARG A 104 -29.45 12.02 3.46
C ARG A 104 -30.57 13.06 3.40
N LYS A 105 -30.23 14.35 3.36
CA LYS A 105 -31.21 15.45 3.28
C LYS A 105 -32.02 15.37 2.00
N THR A 106 -31.37 15.12 0.87
CA THR A 106 -32.01 14.99 -0.44
C THR A 106 -32.98 13.80 -0.45
N LYS A 107 -32.56 12.63 0.03
CA LYS A 107 -33.43 11.45 0.18
C LYS A 107 -34.64 11.75 1.07
N ALA A 108 -34.45 12.45 2.18
CA ALA A 108 -35.55 12.84 3.07
C ALA A 108 -36.56 13.76 2.38
N ALA A 109 -36.08 14.74 1.60
CA ALA A 109 -36.93 15.64 0.82
C ALA A 109 -37.72 14.88 -0.26
N ILE A 110 -37.08 13.99 -1.02
CA ILE A 110 -37.72 13.14 -2.03
C ILE A 110 -38.81 12.28 -1.40
N MET A 111 -38.52 11.61 -0.28
CA MET A 111 -39.50 10.78 0.43
C MET A 111 -40.68 11.60 0.97
N LYS A 112 -40.44 12.83 1.45
CA LYS A 112 -41.49 13.75 1.88
C LYS A 112 -42.39 14.15 0.70
N ALA A 113 -41.80 14.52 -0.42
CA ALA A 113 -42.53 14.86 -1.65
C ALA A 113 -43.37 13.68 -2.15
N ALA A 114 -42.79 12.48 -2.23
CA ALA A 114 -43.50 11.27 -2.63
C ALA A 114 -44.71 10.96 -1.73
N ARG A 115 -44.56 11.12 -0.40
CA ARG A 115 -45.67 10.95 0.55
C ARG A 115 -46.80 11.96 0.35
N LEU A 116 -46.46 13.22 0.04
CA LEU A 116 -47.45 14.27 -0.23
C LEU A 116 -48.18 14.00 -1.55
N LEU A 117 -47.44 13.67 -2.62
CA LEU A 117 -48.03 13.30 -3.90
C LEU A 117 -49.02 12.15 -3.75
N ARG A 118 -48.66 11.09 -3.00
CA ARG A 118 -49.57 9.96 -2.71
C ARG A 118 -50.85 10.36 -1.97
N LYS A 119 -50.81 11.41 -1.14
CA LYS A 119 -52.00 11.92 -0.44
C LYS A 119 -52.92 12.73 -1.34
N VAL A 120 -52.37 13.44 -2.32
CA VAL A 120 -53.12 14.27 -3.28
C VAL A 120 -53.64 13.46 -4.46
N SER A 121 -53.01 12.34 -4.78
CA SER A 121 -53.43 11.40 -5.83
C SER A 121 -54.39 10.30 -5.34
N ARG A 122 -54.94 10.47 -4.13
CA ARG A 122 -56.09 9.73 -3.59
C ARG A 122 -57.28 10.67 -3.54
#